data_AF-A0A6P8F450-F1
#
_entry.id   AF-A0A6P8F450-F1
#
_cell.length_a   1.000
_cell.length_b   1.000
_cell.length_c   1.000
_cell.angle_alpha   90.00
_cell.angle_beta   90.00
_cell.angle_gamma   90.00
#
_symmetry.space_group_name_H-M   'P 1'
#
loop_
_entity.id
_entity.type
_entity.pdbx_description
1 polymer ?
#
loop_
_entity_poly.entity_id
_entity_poly.type
_entity_poly.pdbx_seq_one_letter_code
_entity_poly.pdbx_strand_id
1 'polypeptide(L)'
;MAVDKALQSQNGHFDLFVRFLLGLAPMLEPEIRSPLKEVLPQLAIREVSIEKTVQYIKEKIREDISPERTINLFYCLNELGDKSLVEEINRYRNSADKEKNLTPAQCSALAYLLLMSAEDLDEFDLKKYLRSDEGLRRMLPVVKVSRRVQ
;
A
#
# COMPACT_ATOMS: atom_id res chain seq x y z
N MET A 1 -14.24 -0.46 9.44
CA MET A 1 -13.55 -1.63 8.83
C MET A 1 -12.28 -1.95 9.62
N ALA A 2 -11.68 -3.13 9.46
CA ALA A 2 -10.39 -3.45 10.10
C ALA A 2 -9.29 -2.43 9.69
N VAL A 3 -9.40 -1.88 8.48
CA VAL A 3 -8.56 -0.78 7.96
C VAL A 3 -8.59 0.44 8.89
N ASP A 4 -9.76 0.90 9.36
CA ASP A 4 -9.86 2.05 10.28
C ASP A 4 -9.08 1.82 11.58
N LYS A 5 -9.21 0.61 12.15
CA LYS A 5 -8.50 0.24 13.39
C LYS A 5 -6.98 0.23 13.19
N ALA A 6 -6.52 -0.22 12.02
CA ALA A 6 -5.10 -0.16 11.68
C ALA A 6 -4.62 1.28 11.52
N LEU A 7 -5.39 2.14 10.86
CA LEU A 7 -5.06 3.57 10.68
C LEU A 7 -5.02 4.35 12.00
N GLN A 8 -5.87 4.00 12.97
CA GLN A 8 -5.86 4.60 14.32
C GLN A 8 -4.68 4.14 15.17
N SER A 9 -4.01 3.05 14.80
CA SER A 9 -2.82 2.56 15.52
C SER A 9 -1.63 3.48 15.23
N GLN A 10 -1.14 4.17 16.26
CA GLN A 10 0.06 5.00 16.14
C GLN A 10 1.27 4.19 15.69
N ASN A 11 1.46 3.00 16.28
CA ASN A 11 2.66 2.18 16.06
C ASN A 11 2.49 1.10 14.98
N GLY A 12 1.30 0.98 14.38
CA GLY A 12 1.05 -0.02 13.32
C GLY A 12 0.98 -1.46 13.82
N HIS A 13 0.67 -1.68 15.09
CA HIS A 13 0.61 -3.04 15.65
C HIS A 13 -0.47 -3.92 14.98
N PHE A 14 -1.44 -3.30 14.27
CA PHE A 14 -2.46 -4.00 13.48
C PHE A 14 -2.14 -4.07 11.98
N ASP A 15 -1.00 -3.54 11.51
CA ASP A 15 -0.66 -3.45 10.09
C ASP A 15 -0.58 -4.85 9.45
N LEU A 16 0.18 -5.77 10.06
CA LEU A 16 0.27 -7.15 9.58
C LEU A 16 -1.07 -7.88 9.69
N PHE A 17 -1.82 -7.63 10.77
CA PHE A 17 -3.11 -8.27 10.98
C PHE A 17 -4.13 -7.88 9.91
N VAL A 18 -4.21 -6.60 9.56
CA VAL A 18 -5.14 -6.15 8.51
C VAL A 18 -4.72 -6.66 7.12
N ARG A 19 -3.41 -6.72 6.82
CA ARG A 19 -2.91 -7.34 5.58
C ARG A 19 -3.33 -8.79 5.48
N PHE A 20 -3.10 -9.57 6.54
CA PHE A 20 -3.50 -10.97 6.61
C PHE A 20 -5.01 -11.16 6.37
N LEU A 21 -5.85 -10.37 7.06
CA LEU A 21 -7.30 -10.47 6.87
C LEU A 21 -7.74 -10.13 5.44
N LEU A 22 -7.14 -9.11 4.83
CA LEU A 22 -7.45 -8.71 3.46
C LEU A 22 -6.94 -9.73 2.43
N GLY A 23 -5.80 -10.37 2.66
CA GLY A 23 -5.31 -11.47 1.82
C GLY A 23 -6.19 -12.71 1.86
N LEU A 24 -6.96 -12.91 2.94
CA LEU A 24 -7.98 -13.96 3.03
C LEU A 24 -9.32 -13.57 2.40
N ALA A 25 -9.61 -12.28 2.22
CA ALA A 25 -10.92 -11.81 1.75
C ALA A 25 -11.31 -12.37 0.36
N PRO A 26 -10.40 -12.47 -0.64
CA PRO A 26 -10.70 -13.14 -1.91
C PRO A 26 -11.15 -14.60 -1.75
N MET A 27 -10.69 -15.32 -0.73
CA MET A 27 -11.08 -16.72 -0.49
C MET A 27 -12.52 -16.86 0.04
N LEU A 28 -13.15 -15.75 0.40
CA LEU A 28 -14.48 -15.69 0.99
C LEU A 28 -15.55 -15.25 -0.01
N GLU A 29 -15.16 -14.88 -1.24
CA GLU A 29 -16.09 -14.55 -2.32
C GLU A 29 -16.94 -15.77 -2.71
N PRO A 30 -18.23 -15.57 -3.04
CA PRO A 30 -19.20 -16.64 -3.32
C PRO A 30 -18.72 -17.71 -4.31
N GLU A 31 -17.93 -17.33 -5.31
CA GLU A 31 -17.46 -18.17 -6.39
C GLU A 31 -16.36 -19.16 -5.95
N ILE A 32 -15.60 -18.83 -4.89
CA ILE A 32 -14.46 -19.62 -4.36
C ILE A 32 -14.87 -20.40 -3.08
N ARG A 33 -16.12 -20.21 -2.62
CA ARG A 33 -16.67 -20.52 -1.30
C ARG A 33 -17.02 -21.99 -1.06
N SER A 34 -16.14 -22.94 -1.33
CA SER A 34 -16.42 -24.37 -1.08
C SER A 34 -15.86 -24.91 0.26
N PRO A 35 -14.58 -24.72 0.64
CA PRO A 35 -14.05 -25.36 1.87
C PRO A 35 -14.21 -24.53 3.15
N LEU A 36 -14.09 -23.21 3.08
CA LEU A 36 -14.09 -22.34 4.27
C LEU A 36 -15.45 -22.25 4.98
N LYS A 37 -16.54 -22.59 4.28
CA LYS A 37 -17.90 -22.62 4.83
C LYS A 37 -18.07 -23.72 5.89
N GLU A 38 -17.33 -24.81 5.76
CA GLU A 38 -17.32 -25.93 6.73
C GLU A 38 -16.50 -25.60 7.97
N VAL A 39 -15.38 -24.89 7.80
CA VAL A 39 -14.48 -24.51 8.91
C VAL A 39 -14.99 -23.30 9.69
N LEU A 40 -15.68 -22.36 9.01
CA LEU A 40 -16.13 -21.09 9.60
C LEU A 40 -17.62 -20.81 9.33
N PRO A 41 -18.55 -21.69 9.74
CA PRO A 41 -19.99 -21.55 9.46
C PRO A 41 -20.64 -20.35 10.17
N GLN A 42 -20.04 -19.88 11.27
CA GLN A 42 -20.52 -18.72 12.04
C GLN A 42 -20.12 -17.36 11.43
N LEU A 43 -19.19 -17.37 10.48
CA LEU A 43 -18.88 -16.23 9.64
C LEU A 43 -20.01 -16.13 8.60
N ALA A 44 -21.20 -15.75 9.06
CA ALA A 44 -22.23 -15.10 8.28
C ALA A 44 -21.67 -13.76 7.81
N ILE A 45 -20.70 -13.83 6.90
CA ILE A 45 -19.99 -12.70 6.33
C ILE A 45 -21.06 -11.92 5.59
N ARG A 46 -21.47 -10.78 6.16
CA ARG A 46 -22.08 -9.70 5.37
C ARG A 46 -21.21 -9.56 4.14
N GLU A 47 -21.78 -9.69 2.94
CA GLU A 47 -21.03 -9.61 1.68
C GLU A 47 -20.02 -8.46 1.74
N VAL A 48 -18.75 -8.81 1.95
CA VAL A 48 -17.66 -7.86 1.92
C VAL A 48 -17.35 -7.70 0.44
N SER A 49 -17.78 -6.60 -0.15
CA SER A 49 -17.37 -6.27 -1.52
C SER A 49 -15.89 -5.89 -1.49
N ILE A 50 -15.07 -6.70 -2.16
CA ILE A 50 -13.65 -6.42 -2.37
C ILE A 50 -13.50 -5.08 -3.10
N GLU A 51 -14.32 -4.81 -4.11
CA GLU A 51 -14.26 -3.57 -4.88
C GLU A 51 -14.52 -2.34 -4.01
N LYS A 52 -15.54 -2.38 -3.13
CA LYS A 52 -15.80 -1.30 -2.17
C LYS A 52 -14.64 -1.13 -1.20
N THR A 53 -14.02 -2.22 -0.78
CA THR A 53 -12.86 -2.20 0.12
C THR A 53 -11.64 -1.59 -0.57
N VAL A 54 -11.37 -1.96 -1.82
CA VAL A 54 -10.31 -1.39 -2.65
C VAL A 54 -10.54 0.10 -2.85
N GLN A 55 -11.74 0.51 -3.22
CA GLN A 55 -12.07 1.91 -3.45
C GLN A 55 -11.89 2.74 -2.17
N TYR A 56 -12.37 2.23 -1.04
CA TYR A 56 -12.19 2.86 0.26
C TYR A 56 -10.70 3.02 0.63
N ILE A 57 -9.87 1.99 0.40
CA ILE A 57 -8.43 2.08 0.64
C ILE A 57 -7.77 3.15 -0.27
N LYS A 58 -8.16 3.21 -1.55
CA LYS A 58 -7.65 4.23 -2.49
C LYS A 58 -8.05 5.64 -2.05
N GLU A 59 -9.24 5.83 -1.48
CA GLU A 59 -9.65 7.11 -0.87
C GLU A 59 -8.76 7.45 0.33
N LYS A 60 -8.52 6.50 1.24
CA LYS A 60 -7.62 6.70 2.38
C LYS A 60 -6.17 7.02 2.00
N ILE A 61 -5.66 6.47 0.90
CA ILE A 61 -4.32 6.80 0.39
C ILE A 61 -4.23 8.26 -0.09
N ARG A 62 -5.35 8.84 -0.57
CA ARG A 62 -5.41 10.24 -1.03
C ARG A 62 -5.56 11.23 0.12
N GLU A 63 -5.92 10.76 1.32
CA GLU A 63 -5.94 11.58 2.54
C GLU A 63 -4.51 11.83 3.06
N ASP A 64 -4.32 12.90 3.83
CA ASP A 64 -3.03 13.20 4.45
C ASP A 64 -2.81 12.36 5.72
N ILE A 65 -2.53 11.07 5.52
CA ILE A 65 -2.11 10.14 6.58
C ILE A 65 -0.59 9.92 6.55
N SER A 66 -0.01 9.38 7.62
CA SER A 66 1.45 9.22 7.72
C SER A 66 2.03 8.30 6.63
N PRO A 67 3.30 8.50 6.24
CA PRO A 67 3.97 7.67 5.23
C PRO A 67 3.88 6.17 5.53
N GLU A 68 4.12 5.77 6.78
CA GLU A 68 4.06 4.38 7.22
C GLU A 68 2.66 3.77 7.07
N ARG A 69 1.60 4.54 7.38
CA ARG A 69 0.21 4.09 7.22
C ARG A 69 -0.19 4.04 5.74
N THR A 70 0.21 5.01 4.93
CA THR A 70 -0.01 4.98 3.48
C THR A 70 0.66 3.77 2.84
N ILE A 71 1.92 3.47 3.19
CA ILE A 71 2.63 2.28 2.73
C ILE A 71 1.90 1.01 3.15
N ASN A 72 1.42 0.93 4.40
CA ASN A 72 0.60 -0.19 4.84
C ASN A 72 -0.66 -0.40 3.98
N LEU A 73 -1.32 0.69 3.57
CA LEU A 73 -2.47 0.61 2.66
C LEU A 73 -2.08 0.11 1.25
N PHE A 74 -0.90 0.43 0.75
CA PHE A 74 -0.40 -0.16 -0.51
C PHE A 74 -0.19 -1.67 -0.39
N TYR A 75 0.34 -2.16 0.74
CA TYR A 75 0.39 -3.59 1.00
C TYR A 75 -1.02 -4.20 1.01
N CYS A 76 -1.98 -3.56 1.67
CA CYS A 76 -3.37 -4.02 1.69
C CYS A 76 -3.99 -4.11 0.28
N LEU A 77 -3.73 -3.15 -0.61
CA LEU A 77 -4.17 -3.22 -2.01
C LEU A 77 -3.54 -4.41 -2.74
N ASN A 78 -2.25 -4.67 -2.50
CA ASN A 78 -1.56 -5.80 -3.10
C ASN A 78 -2.13 -7.16 -2.63
N GLU A 79 -2.47 -7.29 -1.34
CA GLU A 79 -3.15 -8.48 -0.80
C GLU A 79 -4.53 -8.71 -1.45
N LEU A 80 -5.24 -7.62 -1.80
CA LEU A 80 -6.51 -7.67 -2.53
C LEU A 80 -6.33 -7.82 -4.05
N GLY A 81 -5.11 -7.98 -4.54
CA GLY A 81 -4.79 -8.12 -5.97
C GLY A 81 -4.88 -6.82 -6.77
N ASP A 82 -5.12 -5.66 -6.15
CA ASP A 82 -5.19 -4.37 -6.85
C ASP A 82 -3.79 -3.74 -6.99
N LYS A 83 -3.33 -3.62 -8.24
CA LYS A 83 -2.03 -3.04 -8.59
C LYS A 83 -2.15 -1.69 -9.32
N SER A 84 -3.35 -1.10 -9.41
CA SER A 84 -3.62 -0.01 -10.35
C SER A 84 -2.78 1.25 -10.08
N LEU A 85 -2.62 1.61 -8.80
CA LEU A 85 -1.81 2.77 -8.39
C LEU A 85 -0.30 2.52 -8.57
N VAL A 86 0.13 1.27 -8.39
CA VAL A 86 1.52 0.85 -8.62
C VAL A 86 1.85 0.89 -10.11
N GLU A 87 0.92 0.49 -10.96
CA GLU A 87 1.07 0.59 -12.41
C GLU A 87 1.08 2.05 -12.89
N GLU A 88 0.29 2.93 -12.27
CA GLU A 88 0.31 4.36 -12.55
C GLU A 88 1.69 4.98 -12.31
N ILE A 89 2.31 4.67 -11.16
CA ILE A 89 3.65 5.19 -10.85
C ILE A 89 4.73 4.57 -11.76
N ASN A 90 4.60 3.30 -12.14
CA ASN A 90 5.52 2.69 -13.11
C ASN A 90 5.40 3.33 -14.50
N ARG A 91 4.18 3.67 -14.96
CA ARG A 91 3.98 4.44 -16.20
C ARG A 91 4.65 5.81 -16.12
N TYR A 92 4.49 6.51 -15.00
CA TYR A 92 5.18 7.79 -14.78
C TYR A 92 6.71 7.64 -14.86
N ARG A 93 7.30 6.63 -14.19
CA ARG A 93 8.75 6.38 -14.22
C ARG A 93 9.31 6.16 -15.63
N ASN A 94 8.53 5.52 -16.48
CA ASN A 94 8.88 5.20 -17.87
C ASN A 94 8.54 6.33 -18.85
N SER A 95 7.88 7.40 -18.39
CA SER A 95 7.56 8.54 -19.22
C SER A 95 8.78 9.45 -19.43
N ALA A 96 8.82 10.13 -20.57
CA ALA A 96 9.86 11.11 -20.88
C ALA A 96 9.73 12.40 -20.06
N ASP A 97 8.52 12.66 -19.54
CA ASP A 97 8.19 13.84 -18.76
C ASP A 97 8.51 13.64 -17.27
N LYS A 98 9.81 13.69 -16.98
CA LYS A 98 10.35 13.64 -15.61
C LYS A 98 10.32 15.00 -14.93
N GLU A 99 9.73 16.03 -15.55
CA GLU A 99 9.70 17.39 -14.99
C GLU A 99 8.56 17.59 -13.99
N LYS A 100 7.48 16.81 -14.12
CA LYS A 100 6.33 16.86 -13.20
C LYS A 100 6.68 16.38 -11.80
N ASN A 101 6.35 17.17 -10.80
CA ASN A 101 6.42 16.76 -9.40
C ASN A 101 5.39 15.67 -9.11
N LEU A 102 5.81 14.63 -8.39
CA LEU A 102 4.91 13.58 -7.91
C LEU A 102 3.99 14.10 -6.80
N THR A 103 2.74 13.64 -6.80
CA THR A 103 1.84 13.84 -5.67
C THR A 103 2.32 13.06 -4.43
N PRO A 104 1.91 13.42 -3.20
CA PRO A 104 2.29 12.68 -2.00
C PRO A 104 1.91 11.18 -2.05
N ALA A 105 0.75 10.87 -2.62
CA ALA A 105 0.30 9.50 -2.84
C ALA A 105 1.22 8.75 -3.82
N GLN A 106 1.65 9.40 -4.90
CA GLN A 106 2.59 8.83 -5.88
C GLN A 106 4.00 8.67 -5.32
N CYS A 107 4.50 9.60 -4.49
CA CYS A 107 5.75 9.43 -3.75
C CYS A 107 5.66 8.21 -2.81
N SER A 108 4.53 8.04 -2.12
CA SER A 108 4.31 6.87 -1.26
C SER A 108 4.22 5.57 -2.06
N ALA A 109 3.62 5.59 -3.26
CA ALA A 109 3.58 4.45 -4.16
C ALA A 109 4.99 4.05 -4.64
N LEU A 110 5.83 5.04 -4.94
CA LEU A 110 7.23 4.82 -5.29
C LEU A 110 8.01 4.24 -4.10
N ALA A 111 7.82 4.79 -2.90
CA ALA A 111 8.42 4.24 -1.68
C ALA A 111 8.05 2.78 -1.46
N TYR A 112 6.75 2.45 -1.58
CA TYR A 112 6.25 1.07 -1.52
C TYR A 112 6.95 0.17 -2.55
N LEU A 113 7.06 0.61 -3.81
CA LEU A 113 7.73 -0.15 -4.86
C LEU A 113 9.19 -0.46 -4.55
N LEU A 114 9.93 0.52 -4.05
CA LEU A 114 11.33 0.36 -3.67
C LEU A 114 11.49 -0.55 -2.44
N LEU A 115 10.57 -0.50 -1.49
CA LEU A 115 10.58 -1.42 -0.35
C LEU A 115 10.23 -2.86 -0.75
N MET A 116 9.46 -3.03 -1.83
CA MET A 116 9.07 -4.33 -2.36
C MET A 116 10.05 -4.89 -3.39
N SER A 117 10.97 -4.08 -3.91
CA SER A 117 11.98 -4.58 -4.84
C SER A 117 12.94 -5.52 -4.11
N ALA A 118 13.21 -6.68 -4.72
CA ALA A 118 14.24 -7.61 -4.23
C ALA A 118 15.67 -7.08 -4.45
N GLU A 119 15.81 -5.87 -5.00
CA GLU A 119 17.10 -5.20 -5.19
C GLU A 119 17.58 -4.62 -3.87
N ASP A 120 18.87 -4.82 -3.56
CA ASP A 120 19.50 -4.20 -2.40
C ASP A 120 19.43 -2.67 -2.54
N LEU A 121 18.80 -2.01 -1.57
CA LEU A 121 18.79 -0.55 -1.42
C LEU A 121 20.17 -0.05 -0.89
N ASP A 122 21.25 -0.54 -1.49
CA ASP A 122 22.62 -0.24 -1.09
C ASP A 122 22.98 1.24 -1.32
N GLU A 123 22.45 1.82 -2.40
CA GLU A 123 22.58 3.23 -2.73
C GLU A 123 21.25 3.80 -3.20
N PHE A 124 20.67 4.70 -2.40
CA PHE A 124 19.44 5.40 -2.75
C PHE A 124 19.77 6.87 -3.09
N ASP A 125 19.75 7.19 -4.39
CA ASP A 125 19.87 8.57 -4.89
C ASP A 125 18.58 9.33 -4.56
N LEU A 126 18.64 10.10 -3.49
CA LEU A 126 17.51 10.88 -2.97
C LEU A 126 17.14 11.97 -3.99
N LYS A 127 18.14 12.62 -4.58
CA LYS A 127 17.95 13.78 -5.49
C LYS A 127 17.18 13.43 -6.75
N LYS A 128 17.25 12.19 -7.21
CA LYS A 128 16.47 11.71 -8.35
C LYS A 128 14.94 11.75 -8.11
N TYR A 129 14.51 11.64 -6.85
CA TYR A 129 13.11 11.47 -6.49
C TYR A 129 12.54 12.65 -5.69
N LEU A 130 13.40 13.47 -5.09
CA LEU A 130 13.00 14.61 -4.28
C LEU A 130 12.82 15.88 -5.09
N ARG A 131 11.60 16.40 -5.09
CA ARG A 131 11.29 17.74 -5.61
C ARG A 131 10.38 18.56 -4.70
N SER A 132 10.06 18.05 -3.51
CA SER A 132 9.28 18.72 -2.47
C SER A 132 9.57 18.12 -1.09
N ASP A 133 9.39 18.92 -0.03
CA ASP A 133 9.54 18.48 1.36
C ASP A 133 8.57 17.34 1.70
N GLU A 134 7.35 17.40 1.17
CA GLU A 134 6.37 16.34 1.34
C GLU A 134 6.79 15.05 0.62
N GLY A 135 7.34 15.16 -0.59
CA GLY A 135 7.96 14.03 -1.28
C GLY A 135 9.07 13.39 -0.44
N LEU A 136 9.92 14.21 0.20
CA LEU A 136 10.94 13.73 1.13
C LEU A 136 10.34 12.98 2.32
N ARG A 137 9.33 13.57 2.96
CA ARG A 137 8.63 12.94 4.08
C ARG A 137 8.08 11.56 3.68
N ARG A 138 7.50 11.44 2.49
CA ARG A 138 6.97 10.16 1.97
C ARG A 138 8.06 9.12 1.67
N MET A 139 9.29 9.54 1.39
CA MET A 139 10.42 8.64 1.09
C MET A 139 11.24 8.22 2.32
N LEU A 140 11.02 8.82 3.50
CA LEU A 140 11.72 8.46 4.74
C LEU A 140 11.73 6.95 5.05
N PRO A 141 10.65 6.18 4.81
CA PRO A 141 10.67 4.73 5.04
C PRO A 141 11.72 3.99 4.20
N VAL A 142 12.00 4.45 2.96
CA VAL A 142 13.06 3.89 2.10
C VAL A 142 14.43 4.27 2.67
N VAL A 143 14.63 5.54 3.02
CA VAL A 143 15.88 6.04 3.60
C VAL A 143 16.29 5.28 4.85
N LYS A 144 15.33 4.93 5.71
CA LYS A 144 15.58 4.17 6.95
C LYS A 144 16.15 2.76 6.70
N VAL A 145 15.87 2.16 5.55
CA VAL A 145 16.34 0.80 5.20
C VAL A 145 17.54 0.82 4.25
N SER A 146 17.87 1.96 3.62
CA SER A 146 19.01 2.09 2.72
C SER A 146 20.36 2.12 3.46
N ARG A 147 21.40 1.50 2.88
CA ARG A 147 22.76 1.51 3.49
C ARG A 147 23.49 2.85 3.28
N ARG A 148 23.31 3.48 2.12
CA ARG A 148 23.88 4.78 1.76
C ARG A 148 22.84 5.64 1.04
N VAL A 149 22.91 6.95 1.27
CA VAL A 149 22.02 7.96 0.69
C VAL A 149 22.88 9.02 0.02
N GLN A 150 22.55 9.43 -1.22
CA GLN A 150 23.23 10.50 -1.96
C GLN A 150 22.28 11.57 -2.50
#